data_AF-A0A3C1QWV4-F1
#
_entry.id   AF-A0A3C1QWV4-F1
#
_cell.length_a   1.000
_cell.length_b   1.000
_cell.length_c   1.000
_cell.angle_alpha   90.00
_cell.angle_beta   90.00
_cell.angle_gamma   90.00
#
_symmetry.space_group_name_H-M   'P 1'
#
loop_
_entity.id
_entity.type
_entity.pdbx_description
1 polymer ?
#
loop_
_entity_poly.entity_id
_entity_poly.type
_entity_poly.pdbx_seq_one_letter_code
_entity_poly.pdbx_strand_id
1 'polypeptide(L)'
;MTGYLPFRGSFMLDTVVLAMVAVVVLLAVSLSLAGRGRVRAHRNLQLGLAIVLGIAVTLFEIDLRFVTRDWQKLAEPSPYFASGWVHRWLAIHLVFAVPTPIWWAVVIVRALRGFGSQLAPGAHSSWHRVAGRIAMVLMLGTAITGWIFYYVAFVA
;
A
#
# COMPACT_ATOMS: atom_id res chain seq x y z
N MET A 1 -16.10 12.43 -6.09
CA MET A 1 -16.31 12.13 -7.53
C MET A 1 -16.81 10.70 -7.65
N THR A 2 -17.74 10.41 -8.56
CA THR A 2 -18.25 9.05 -8.79
C THR A 2 -17.12 8.10 -9.23
N GLY A 3 -17.18 6.85 -8.78
CA GLY A 3 -16.31 5.78 -9.25
C GLY A 3 -16.48 5.49 -10.75
N TYR A 4 -15.53 4.76 -11.30
CA TYR A 4 -15.56 4.27 -12.68
C TYR A 4 -15.70 2.75 -12.76
N LEU A 5 -15.59 2.03 -11.64
CA LEU A 5 -16.06 0.66 -11.52
C LEU A 5 -17.59 0.64 -11.35
N PRO A 6 -18.29 -0.43 -11.74
CA PRO A 6 -19.74 -0.55 -11.60
C PRO A 6 -20.16 -0.84 -10.13
N PHE A 7 -19.52 -0.16 -9.18
CA PHE A 7 -19.70 -0.32 -7.73
C PHE A 7 -19.84 1.04 -7.05
N ARG A 8 -20.12 1.05 -5.74
CA ARG A 8 -20.43 2.28 -4.99
C ARG A 8 -19.20 3.11 -4.62
N GLY A 9 -18.00 2.70 -5.02
CA GLY A 9 -16.75 3.39 -4.71
C GLY A 9 -16.66 4.79 -5.31
N SER A 10 -15.83 5.65 -4.73
CA SER A 10 -15.43 6.91 -5.36
C SER A 10 -14.33 6.65 -6.40
N PHE A 11 -14.08 7.63 -7.29
CA PHE A 11 -12.98 7.57 -8.26
C PHE A 11 -11.64 7.15 -7.61
N MET A 12 -11.32 7.74 -6.47
CA MET A 12 -10.05 7.51 -5.79
C MET A 12 -10.01 6.14 -5.08
N LEU A 13 -11.14 5.67 -4.55
CA LEU A 13 -11.26 4.31 -3.98
C LEU A 13 -11.03 3.25 -5.07
N ASP A 14 -11.66 3.40 -6.23
CA ASP A 14 -11.49 2.50 -7.38
C ASP A 14 -10.03 2.49 -7.86
N THR A 15 -9.43 3.69 -7.95
CA THR A 15 -8.04 3.87 -8.37
C THR A 15 -7.08 3.13 -7.44
N VAL A 16 -7.20 3.33 -6.12
CA VAL A 16 -6.28 2.70 -5.15
C VAL A 16 -6.44 1.19 -5.13
N VAL A 17 -7.67 0.67 -5.22
CA VAL A 17 -7.92 -0.78 -5.27
C VAL A 17 -7.25 -1.45 -6.47
N LEU A 18 -7.36 -0.85 -7.65
CA LEU A 18 -6.68 -1.36 -8.84
C LEU A 18 -5.16 -1.15 -8.76
N ALA A 19 -4.72 -0.01 -8.25
CA ALA A 19 -3.29 0.27 -8.06
C ALA A 19 -2.62 -0.75 -7.13
N MET A 20 -3.33 -1.28 -6.12
CA MET A 20 -2.79 -2.34 -5.25
C MET A 20 -2.41 -3.62 -6.00
N VAL A 21 -3.09 -3.95 -7.11
CA VAL A 21 -2.69 -5.09 -7.96
C VAL A 21 -1.31 -4.83 -8.55
N ALA A 22 -1.11 -3.63 -9.11
CA ALA A 22 0.18 -3.21 -9.65
C ALA A 22 1.27 -3.20 -8.57
N VAL A 23 0.96 -2.72 -7.35
CA VAL A 23 1.92 -2.72 -6.23
C VAL A 23 2.36 -4.13 -5.88
N VAL A 24 1.44 -5.09 -5.74
CA VAL A 24 1.78 -6.49 -5.42
C VAL A 24 2.68 -7.09 -6.50
N VAL A 25 2.36 -6.88 -7.78
CA VAL A 25 3.17 -7.34 -8.90
C VAL A 25 4.57 -6.69 -8.89
N LEU A 26 4.64 -5.37 -8.70
CA LEU A 26 5.91 -4.65 -8.69
C LEU A 26 6.77 -5.02 -7.48
N LEU A 27 6.18 -5.36 -6.34
CA LEU A 27 6.91 -5.93 -5.20
C LEU A 27 7.52 -7.29 -5.52
N ALA A 28 6.76 -8.19 -6.15
CA ALA A 28 7.28 -9.49 -6.59
C ALA A 28 8.44 -9.32 -7.58
N VAL A 29 8.30 -8.40 -8.56
CA VAL A 29 9.39 -8.01 -9.47
C VAL A 29 10.59 -7.47 -8.69
N SER A 30 10.36 -6.60 -7.71
CA SER A 30 11.42 -6.02 -6.88
C SER A 30 12.23 -7.08 -6.12
N LEU A 31 11.56 -8.10 -5.57
CA LEU A 31 12.22 -9.25 -4.94
C LEU A 31 13.04 -10.06 -5.93
N SER A 32 12.49 -10.33 -7.11
CA SER A 32 13.20 -11.04 -8.19
C SER A 32 14.46 -10.28 -8.63
N LEU A 33 14.39 -8.96 -8.77
CA LEU A 33 15.55 -8.12 -9.08
C LEU A 33 16.64 -8.20 -8.01
N ALA A 34 16.26 -8.16 -6.72
CA ALA A 34 17.20 -8.31 -5.61
C ALA A 34 17.86 -9.71 -5.61
N GLY A 35 17.06 -10.77 -5.81
CA GLY A 35 17.56 -12.15 -5.87
C GLY A 35 18.51 -12.42 -7.05
N ARG A 36 18.31 -11.73 -8.18
CA ARG A 36 19.18 -11.81 -9.38
C ARG A 36 20.40 -10.89 -9.34
N GLY A 37 20.67 -10.25 -8.19
CA GLY A 37 21.78 -9.30 -8.05
C GLY A 37 21.61 -7.98 -8.81
N ARG A 38 20.42 -7.70 -9.37
CA ARG A 38 20.11 -6.44 -10.08
C ARG A 38 19.74 -5.32 -9.09
N VAL A 39 20.64 -5.08 -8.13
CA VAL A 39 20.41 -4.19 -6.96
C VAL A 39 20.11 -2.74 -7.34
N ARG A 40 20.69 -2.23 -8.44
CA ARG A 40 20.39 -0.88 -8.94
C ARG A 40 18.95 -0.76 -9.43
N ALA A 41 18.46 -1.77 -10.15
CA ALA A 41 17.09 -1.81 -10.62
C ALA A 41 16.11 -1.98 -9.45
N HIS A 42 16.42 -2.85 -8.48
CA HIS A 42 15.67 -2.98 -7.24
C HIS A 42 15.53 -1.63 -6.50
N ARG A 43 16.66 -0.92 -6.30
CA ARG A 43 16.68 0.40 -5.65
C ARG A 43 15.81 1.41 -6.41
N ASN A 44 16.01 1.54 -7.72
CA ASN A 44 15.28 2.52 -8.53
C ASN A 44 13.77 2.23 -8.50
N LEU A 45 13.38 0.95 -8.57
CA LEU A 45 11.99 0.55 -8.46
C LEU A 45 11.40 0.90 -7.08
N GLN A 46 12.11 0.62 -5.98
CA GLN A 46 11.65 0.95 -4.64
C GLN A 46 11.51 2.47 -4.42
N LEU A 47 12.45 3.27 -4.92
CA LEU A 47 12.38 4.73 -4.83
C LEU A 47 11.23 5.29 -5.70
N GLY A 48 11.08 4.78 -6.92
CA GLY A 48 9.97 5.17 -7.80
C GLY A 48 8.62 4.83 -7.18
N LEU A 49 8.47 3.61 -6.66
CA LEU A 49 7.27 3.22 -5.91
C LEU A 49 7.03 4.12 -4.70
N ALA A 50 8.07 4.47 -3.93
CA ALA A 50 7.91 5.30 -2.73
C ALA A 50 7.38 6.70 -3.07
N ILE A 51 7.88 7.31 -4.14
CA ILE A 51 7.41 8.61 -4.61
C ILE A 51 5.97 8.50 -5.11
N VAL A 52 5.69 7.56 -6.02
CA VAL A 52 4.36 7.42 -6.63
C VAL A 52 3.30 7.07 -5.58
N LEU A 53 3.58 6.12 -4.69
CA LEU A 53 2.64 5.74 -3.63
C LEU A 53 2.51 6.83 -2.56
N GLY A 54 3.58 7.55 -2.24
CA GLY A 54 3.51 8.71 -1.35
C GLY A 54 2.54 9.77 -1.88
N ILE A 55 2.63 10.08 -3.18
CA ILE A 55 1.69 10.99 -3.85
C ILE A 55 0.28 10.40 -3.84
N ALA A 56 0.12 9.14 -4.25
CA ALA A 56 -1.19 8.49 -4.34
C ALA A 56 -1.91 8.44 -2.98
N VAL A 57 -1.24 8.07 -1.90
CA VAL A 57 -1.82 8.05 -0.54
C VAL A 57 -2.15 9.46 -0.06
N THR A 58 -1.31 10.45 -0.36
CA THR A 58 -1.61 11.85 -0.02
C THR A 58 -2.88 12.33 -0.73
N LEU A 59 -3.00 12.05 -2.03
CA LEU A 59 -4.20 12.39 -2.80
C LEU A 59 -5.43 11.62 -2.31
N PHE A 60 -5.26 10.33 -1.94
CA PHE A 60 -6.32 9.52 -1.35
C PHE A 60 -6.85 10.11 -0.03
N GLU A 61 -5.94 10.52 0.86
CA GLU A 61 -6.30 11.14 2.12
C GLU A 61 -7.02 12.48 1.91
N ILE A 62 -6.55 13.28 0.95
CA ILE A 62 -7.21 14.54 0.58
C ILE A 62 -8.62 14.28 0.03
N ASP A 63 -8.79 13.28 -0.84
CA ASP A 63 -10.11 12.93 -1.38
C ASP A 63 -11.06 12.53 -0.25
N LEU A 64 -10.65 11.61 0.63
CA LEU A 64 -11.51 11.13 1.71
C LEU A 64 -11.87 12.23 2.71
N ARG A 65 -10.93 13.13 3.05
CA ARG A 65 -11.18 14.18 4.05
C ARG A 65 -11.91 15.41 3.51
N PHE A 66 -11.70 15.75 2.24
CA PHE A 66 -12.11 17.06 1.73
C PHE A 66 -13.02 17.01 0.50
N VAL A 67 -12.86 16.00 -0.38
CA VAL A 67 -13.60 15.94 -1.66
C VAL A 67 -14.82 15.02 -1.55
N THR A 68 -14.60 13.76 -1.21
CA THR A 68 -15.66 12.78 -1.00
C THR A 68 -16.35 13.03 0.35
N ARG A 69 -15.58 13.34 1.41
CA ARG A 69 -16.01 13.60 2.82
C ARG A 69 -16.82 12.47 3.48
N ASP A 70 -17.94 12.09 2.87
CA ASP A 70 -18.92 11.15 3.38
C ASP A 70 -18.81 9.79 2.70
N TRP A 71 -17.61 9.19 2.66
CA TRP A 71 -17.43 7.84 2.10
C TRP A 71 -18.34 6.80 2.76
N GLN A 72 -18.77 7.05 4.01
CA GLN A 72 -19.74 6.22 4.73
C GLN A 72 -21.11 6.18 4.05
N LYS A 73 -21.59 7.28 3.44
CA LYS A 73 -22.85 7.28 2.68
C LYS A 73 -22.78 6.37 1.45
N LEU A 74 -21.60 6.26 0.84
CA LEU A 74 -21.37 5.32 -0.26
C LEU A 74 -21.39 3.86 0.22
N ALA A 75 -20.98 3.62 1.47
CA ALA A 75 -20.95 2.30 2.08
C ALA A 75 -22.27 1.91 2.77
N GLU A 76 -23.14 2.88 3.12
CA GLU A 76 -24.40 2.69 3.85
C GLU A 76 -25.33 1.62 3.23
N PRO A 77 -25.46 1.52 1.90
CA PRO A 77 -26.27 0.47 1.28
C PRO A 77 -25.72 -0.96 1.44
N SER A 78 -24.48 -1.13 1.90
CA SER A 78 -23.92 -2.46 2.14
C SER A 78 -24.68 -3.20 3.25
N PRO A 79 -24.99 -4.49 3.08
CA PRO A 79 -25.62 -5.30 4.13
C PRO A 79 -24.74 -5.41 5.39
N TYR A 80 -23.44 -5.14 5.26
CA TYR A 80 -22.47 -5.20 6.36
C TYR A 80 -22.33 -3.87 7.11
N PHE A 81 -22.93 -2.78 6.64
CA PHE A 81 -22.78 -1.47 7.25
C PHE A 81 -23.43 -1.40 8.64
N ALA A 82 -24.71 -1.76 8.75
CA ALA A 82 -25.46 -1.72 10.02
C ALA A 82 -24.87 -2.66 11.10
N SER A 83 -24.29 -3.79 10.68
CA SER A 83 -23.63 -4.75 11.57
C SER A 83 -22.27 -4.27 12.12
N GLY A 84 -21.73 -3.16 11.61
CA GLY A 84 -20.42 -2.63 11.97
C GLY A 84 -19.22 -3.37 11.35
N TRP A 85 -19.46 -4.36 10.48
CA TRP A 85 -18.40 -5.12 9.81
C TRP A 85 -17.56 -4.25 8.87
N VAL A 86 -18.17 -3.25 8.22
CA VAL A 86 -17.44 -2.24 7.41
C VAL A 86 -16.36 -1.54 8.25
N HIS A 87 -16.71 -1.03 9.44
CA HIS A 87 -15.77 -0.33 10.32
C HIS A 87 -14.71 -1.25 10.93
N ARG A 88 -15.06 -2.51 11.22
CA ARG A 88 -14.07 -3.50 11.71
C ARG A 88 -13.02 -3.81 10.65
N TRP A 89 -13.43 -4.03 9.40
CA TRP A 89 -12.49 -4.26 8.31
C TRP A 89 -11.65 -3.03 7.99
N LEU A 90 -12.23 -1.83 8.09
CA LEU A 90 -11.46 -0.59 8.03
C LEU A 90 -10.39 -0.53 9.13
N ALA A 91 -10.75 -0.83 10.37
CA ALA A 91 -9.80 -0.83 11.49
C ALA A 91 -8.67 -1.85 11.28
N ILE A 92 -9.00 -3.08 10.85
CA ILE A 92 -8.03 -4.11 10.49
C ILE A 92 -7.10 -3.61 9.38
N HIS A 93 -7.65 -3.01 8.32
CA HIS A 93 -6.86 -2.45 7.24
C HIS A 93 -5.87 -1.39 7.74
N LEU A 94 -6.31 -0.47 8.60
CA LEU A 94 -5.48 0.60 9.15
C LEU A 94 -4.31 0.06 10.01
N VAL A 95 -4.48 -1.07 10.69
CA VAL A 95 -3.39 -1.74 11.44
C VAL A 95 -2.23 -2.12 10.53
N PHE A 96 -2.48 -2.44 9.26
CA PHE A 96 -1.43 -2.70 8.27
C PHE A 96 -1.03 -1.42 7.52
N ALA A 97 -2.03 -0.65 7.07
CA ALA A 97 -1.83 0.51 6.19
C ALA A 97 -1.05 1.64 6.84
N VAL A 98 -1.25 1.93 8.14
CA VAL A 98 -0.56 3.03 8.82
C VAL A 98 0.91 2.72 9.10
N PRO A 99 1.29 1.54 9.63
CA PRO A 99 2.69 1.21 9.86
C PRO A 99 3.49 1.01 8.56
N THR A 100 2.85 0.59 7.47
CA THR A 100 3.50 0.30 6.18
C THR A 100 4.39 1.44 5.65
N PRO A 101 3.88 2.66 5.40
CA PRO A 101 4.69 3.76 4.87
C PRO A 101 5.78 4.18 5.86
N ILE A 102 5.51 4.13 7.17
CA ILE A 102 6.48 4.49 8.21
C ILE A 102 7.65 3.49 8.20
N TRP A 103 7.36 2.19 8.30
CA TRP A 103 8.38 1.16 8.32
C TRP A 103 9.15 1.09 6.99
N TRP A 104 8.44 1.22 5.87
CA TRP A 104 9.08 1.20 4.56
C TRP A 104 10.01 2.41 4.34
N ALA A 105 9.62 3.61 4.80
CA ALA A 105 10.51 4.77 4.81
C ALA A 105 11.77 4.53 5.63
N VAL A 106 11.66 3.91 6.83
CA VAL A 106 12.81 3.51 7.64
C VAL A 106 13.73 2.54 6.88
N VAL A 107 13.15 1.54 6.20
CA VAL A 107 13.91 0.58 5.40
C VAL A 107 14.65 1.27 4.25
N ILE A 108 13.99 2.17 3.51
CA ILE A 108 14.60 2.91 2.39
C ILE A 108 15.74 3.80 2.90
N VAL A 109 15.48 4.65 3.91
CA VAL A 109 16.48 5.58 4.42
C VAL A 109 17.71 4.84 4.95
N ARG A 110 17.50 3.75 5.70
CA ARG A 110 18.60 2.93 6.22
C ARG A 110 19.35 2.19 5.10
N ALA A 111 18.65 1.70 4.08
CA ALA A 111 19.29 1.07 2.92
C ALA A 111 20.17 2.08 2.15
N LEU A 112 19.68 3.30 1.91
CA LEU A 112 20.45 4.36 1.24
C LEU A 112 21.71 4.73 2.02
N ARG A 113 21.62 4.84 3.35
CA ARG A 113 22.77 5.13 4.23
C ARG A 113 23.72 3.95 4.38
N GLY A 114 23.20 2.73 4.48
CA GLY A 114 23.96 1.52 4.79
C GLY A 114 24.69 0.90 3.60
N PHE A 115 24.13 1.03 2.38
CA PHE A 115 24.78 0.52 1.16
C PHE A 115 25.51 1.60 0.36
N GLY A 116 25.17 2.87 0.57
CA GLY A 116 25.77 4.01 -0.13
C GLY A 116 25.71 3.88 -1.66
N SER A 117 26.72 4.45 -2.34
CA SER A 117 26.86 4.41 -3.80
C SER A 117 27.36 3.07 -4.34
N GLN A 118 28.00 2.26 -3.50
CA GLN A 118 28.62 0.99 -3.90
C GLN A 118 27.58 -0.11 -4.15
N LEU A 119 26.40 -0.05 -3.52
CA LEU A 119 25.31 -1.03 -3.64
C LEU A 119 25.77 -2.49 -3.39
N ALA A 120 26.88 -2.66 -2.69
CA ALA A 120 27.50 -3.95 -2.46
C ALA A 120 26.97 -4.58 -1.16
N PRO A 121 26.81 -5.91 -1.10
CA PRO A 121 26.51 -6.60 0.15
C PRO A 121 27.58 -6.31 1.22
N GLY A 122 27.13 -5.98 2.42
CA GLY A 122 27.98 -5.80 3.60
C GLY A 122 27.25 -6.13 4.89
N ALA A 123 27.77 -5.67 6.03
CA ALA A 123 27.19 -5.91 7.35
C ALA A 123 25.70 -5.50 7.47
N HIS A 124 25.28 -4.47 6.72
CA HIS A 124 23.90 -4.00 6.70
C HIS A 124 22.90 -4.98 6.02
N SER A 125 23.39 -5.95 5.24
CA SER A 125 22.55 -6.83 4.41
C SER A 125 21.66 -7.76 5.21
N SER A 126 22.08 -8.20 6.39
CA SER A 126 21.27 -9.06 7.26
C SER A 126 20.04 -8.31 7.77
N TRP A 127 20.25 -7.11 8.32
CA TRP A 127 19.18 -6.23 8.77
C TRP A 127 18.23 -5.87 7.64
N HIS A 128 18.75 -5.45 6.47
CA HIS A 128 17.91 -5.06 5.34
C HIS A 128 17.04 -6.21 4.83
N ARG A 129 17.58 -7.44 4.77
CA ARG A 129 16.81 -8.62 4.36
C ARG A 129 15.66 -8.92 5.31
N VAL A 130 15.88 -8.84 6.62
CA VAL A 130 14.82 -9.06 7.62
C VAL A 130 13.81 -7.91 7.59
N ALA A 131 14.27 -6.67 7.66
CA ALA A 131 13.40 -5.50 7.68
C ALA A 131 12.57 -5.34 6.39
N GLY A 132 13.15 -5.68 5.23
CA GLY A 132 12.45 -5.71 3.95
C GLY A 132 11.37 -6.79 3.86
N ARG A 133 11.58 -7.97 4.48
CA ARG A 133 10.53 -9.00 4.59
C ARG A 133 9.36 -8.51 5.45
N ILE A 134 9.63 -7.84 6.57
CA ILE A 134 8.59 -7.22 7.40
C ILE A 134 7.81 -6.19 6.58
N ALA A 135 8.49 -5.30 5.85
CA ALA A 135 7.84 -4.32 4.98
C ALA A 135 6.96 -4.98 3.90
N MET A 136 7.41 -6.10 3.31
CA MET A 136 6.64 -6.85 2.34
C MET A 136 5.36 -7.45 2.96
N VAL A 137 5.47 -8.06 4.16
CA VAL A 137 4.30 -8.61 4.87
C VAL A 137 3.29 -7.49 5.19
N LEU A 138 3.77 -6.35 5.66
CA LEU A 138 2.92 -5.19 5.92
C LEU A 138 2.20 -4.71 4.65
N MET A 139 2.92 -4.53 3.53
CA MET A 139 2.32 -4.09 2.26
C MET A 139 1.30 -5.11 1.70
N LEU A 140 1.62 -6.41 1.77
CA LEU A 140 0.69 -7.46 1.37
C LEU A 140 -0.56 -7.45 2.26
N GLY A 141 -0.38 -7.29 3.57
CA GLY A 141 -1.48 -7.12 4.51
C GLY A 141 -2.35 -5.91 4.16
N THR A 142 -1.75 -4.76 3.86
CA THR A 142 -2.45 -3.55 3.40
C THR A 142 -3.27 -3.81 2.14
N ALA A 143 -2.68 -4.45 1.12
CA ALA A 143 -3.39 -4.75 -0.13
C ALA A 143 -4.57 -5.71 0.09
N ILE A 144 -4.34 -6.84 0.76
CA ILE A 144 -5.36 -7.88 0.99
C ILE A 144 -6.52 -7.32 1.82
N THR A 145 -6.21 -6.69 2.95
CA THR A 145 -7.24 -6.12 3.83
C THR A 145 -7.95 -4.94 3.18
N GLY A 146 -7.27 -4.17 2.33
CA GLY A 146 -7.85 -3.08 1.56
C GLY A 146 -8.88 -3.58 0.54
N TRP A 147 -8.57 -4.66 -0.16
CA TRP A 147 -9.52 -5.31 -1.07
C TRP A 147 -10.73 -5.89 -0.34
N ILE A 148 -10.52 -6.53 0.82
CA ILE A 148 -11.62 -7.04 1.64
C ILE A 148 -12.51 -5.89 2.11
N PHE A 149 -11.91 -4.82 2.63
CA PHE A 149 -12.65 -3.63 3.04
C PHE A 149 -13.46 -3.04 1.88
N TYR A 150 -12.83 -2.85 0.71
CA TYR A 150 -13.53 -2.31 -0.46
C TYR A 150 -14.70 -3.19 -0.89
N TYR A 151 -14.50 -4.51 -0.92
CA TYR A 151 -15.56 -5.46 -1.25
C TYR A 151 -16.74 -5.35 -0.26
N VAL A 152 -16.45 -5.43 1.04
CA VAL A 152 -17.46 -5.38 2.11
C VAL A 152 -18.20 -4.04 2.11
N ALA A 153 -17.53 -2.93 1.83
CA ALA A 153 -18.13 -1.59 1.87
C ALA A 153 -18.88 -1.23 0.58
N PHE A 154 -18.32 -1.51 -0.59
CA PHE A 154 -18.76 -0.89 -1.84
C PHE A 154 -19.25 -1.86 -2.92
N VAL A 155 -19.02 -3.17 -2.75
CA VAL A 155 -19.40 -4.20 -3.72
C VAL A 155 -20.58 -5.05 -3.25
N ALA A 156 -20.50 -5.57 -2.02
CA ALA A 156 -21.46 -6.55 -1.49
C ALA A 156 -22.89 -6.01 -1.28
#